data_AF-A0AAE4MW63-F1
#
_entry.id   AF-A0AAE4MW63-F1
#
_cell.length_a   1.000
_cell.length_b   1.000
_cell.length_c   1.000
_cell.angle_alpha   90.00
_cell.angle_beta   90.00
_cell.angle_gamma   90.00
#
_symmetry.space_group_name_H-M   'P 1'
#
loop_
_entity.id
_entity.type
_entity.pdbx_description
1 polymer ?
#
loop_
_entity_poly.entity_id
_entity_poly.type
_entity_poly.pdbx_seq_one_letter_code
_entity_poly.pdbx_strand_id
1 'polypeptide(L)' 'MKVQALQGDTVDLLCQRHYGTTQGVTEKVLAANKALAGQIFLDAGQVVELPEISTPATQETVQLWT' A
#
# COMPACT_ATOMS: atom_id res chain seq x y z
N MET A 1 -9.30 3.27 -4.31
CA MET A 1 -9.60 2.28 -3.24
C MET A 1 -8.88 2.66 -1.94
N LYS A 2 -9.35 2.23 -0.76
CA LYS A 2 -8.69 2.51 0.54
C LYS A 2 -8.20 1.21 1.15
N VAL A 3 -6.97 1.17 1.63
CA VAL A 3 -6.37 0.00 2.29
C VAL A 3 -5.87 0.40 3.66
N GLN A 4 -6.04 -0.49 4.63
CA GLN A 4 -5.49 -0.32 5.96
C GLN A 4 -4.07 -0.87 5.99
N ALA A 5 -3.13 -0.02 6.39
CA ALA A 5 -1.76 -0.41 6.68
C ALA A 5 -1.69 -1.21 7.99
N LEU A 6 -0.77 -2.16 8.06
CA LEU A 6 -0.48 -2.91 9.29
C LEU A 6 0.62 -2.21 10.09
N GLN A 7 0.90 -2.69 11.31
CA GLN A 7 1.97 -2.14 12.13
C GLN A 7 3.33 -2.32 11.44
N GLY A 8 4.04 -1.22 11.20
CA GLY A 8 5.35 -1.26 10.53
C GLY A 8 5.27 -1.52 9.02
N ASP A 9 4.07 -1.49 8.44
CA ASP A 9 3.88 -1.51 6.99
C ASP A 9 4.35 -0.16 6.40
N THR A 10 4.72 -0.14 5.13
CA THR A 10 5.19 1.10 4.46
C THR A 10 4.40 1.34 3.19
N VAL A 11 4.38 2.58 2.70
CA VAL A 11 3.68 2.90 1.44
C VAL A 11 4.27 2.10 0.29
N ASP A 12 5.58 1.86 0.31
CA ASP A 12 6.28 1.02 -0.67
C ASP A 12 5.81 -0.43 -0.60
N LEU A 13 5.71 -1.02 0.60
CA LEU A 13 5.18 -2.37 0.83
C LEU A 13 3.73 -2.49 0.37
N LEU A 14 2.90 -1.51 0.69
CA LEU A 14 1.50 -1.45 0.26
C LEU A 14 1.40 -1.36 -1.27
N CYS A 15 2.22 -0.51 -1.89
CA CYS A 15 2.31 -0.39 -3.35
C CYS A 15 2.80 -1.68 -3.99
N GLN A 16 3.81 -2.34 -3.43
CA GLN A 16 4.35 -3.57 -3.96
C GLN A 16 3.35 -4.72 -3.84
N ARG A 17 2.61 -4.80 -2.72
CA ARG A 17 1.60 -5.83 -2.47
C ARG A 17 0.32 -5.63 -3.30
N HIS A 18 -0.08 -4.38 -3.54
CA HIS A 18 -1.27 -4.04 -4.32
C HIS A 18 -0.99 -3.89 -5.82
N TYR A 19 0.16 -3.36 -6.22
CA TYR A 19 0.44 -3.07 -7.63
C TYR A 19 1.53 -3.96 -8.22
N GLY A 20 2.27 -4.73 -7.41
CA GLY A 20 3.43 -5.50 -7.84
C GLY A 20 4.65 -4.65 -8.22
N THR A 21 4.54 -3.32 -8.11
CA THR A 21 5.58 -2.35 -8.46
C THR A 21 5.51 -1.17 -7.51
N THR A 22 6.61 -0.46 -7.36
CA THR A 22 6.69 0.78 -6.56
C THR A 22 7.15 1.96 -7.42
N GLN A 23 7.68 1.70 -8.61
CA GLN A 23 8.15 2.71 -9.55
C GLN A 23 6.95 3.41 -10.22
N GLY A 24 6.85 4.74 -10.05
CA GLY A 24 5.78 5.58 -10.60
C GLY A 24 4.43 5.48 -9.88
N VAL A 25 4.17 4.39 -9.15
CA VAL A 25 2.95 4.25 -8.33
C VAL A 25 3.07 4.92 -6.98
N THR A 26 4.25 4.84 -6.34
CA THR A 26 4.51 5.49 -5.06
C THR A 26 4.31 7.00 -5.17
N GLU A 27 4.74 7.64 -6.26
CA GLU A 27 4.53 9.07 -6.48
C GLU A 27 3.05 9.45 -6.59
N LYS A 28 2.23 8.65 -7.28
CA LYS A 28 0.78 8.88 -7.37
C LYS A 28 0.10 8.71 -6.02
N VAL A 29 0.49 7.68 -5.27
CA VAL A 29 -0.01 7.42 -3.92
C VAL A 29 0.42 8.55 -2.97
N LEU A 30 1.66 9.04 -3.08
CA LEU A 30 2.19 10.13 -2.27
C LEU A 30 1.52 11.47 -2.60
N ALA A 31 1.22 11.71 -3.88
CA ALA A 31 0.48 12.89 -4.32
C ALA A 31 -0.96 12.90 -3.78
N ALA A 32 -1.61 11.73 -3.74
CA ALA A 32 -2.92 11.56 -3.12
C ALA A 32 -2.87 11.60 -1.59
N ASN A 33 -1.78 11.13 -0.98
CA ASN A 33 -1.61 11.01 0.46
C ASN A 33 -0.36 11.76 0.94
N LYS A 34 -0.38 13.10 0.84
CA LYS A 34 0.75 13.94 1.27
C LYS A 34 1.16 13.73 2.73
N ALA A 35 0.21 13.38 3.60
CA ALA A 35 0.49 13.07 5.00
C ALA A 35 1.45 11.89 5.18
N LEU A 36 1.50 10.97 4.21
CA LEU A 36 2.37 9.80 4.24
C LEU A 36 3.79 10.11 3.74
N ALA A 37 3.98 11.21 3.02
CA ALA A 37 5.26 11.57 2.41
C ALA A 37 6.40 11.81 3.41
N GLY A 38 6.06 12.19 4.64
CA GLY A 38 7.04 12.44 5.71
C GLY A 38 7.29 11.24 6.63
N GLN A 39 6.59 10.12 6.43
CA GLN A 39 6.61 8.99 7.35
C GLN A 39 6.96 7.70 6.59
N ILE A 40 8.08 7.09 7.00
CA ILE A 40 8.58 5.86 6.39
C ILE A 40 7.71 4.66 6.81
N PHE A 41 7.27 4.65 8.07
CA PHE A 41 6.45 3.60 8.65
C PHE A 41 5.03 4.11 8.88
N LEU A 42 4.05 3.30 8.46
CA LEU A 42 2.63 3.52 8.72
C LEU A 42 2.27 2.94 10.09
N ASP A 43 1.38 3.64 10.78
CA ASP A 43 0.75 3.11 11.97
C ASP A 43 -0.24 2.00 11.64
N ALA A 44 -0.41 1.06 12.58
CA ALA A 44 -1.34 -0.04 12.42
C ALA A 44 -2.78 0.48 12.32
N GLY A 45 -3.49 0.11 11.26
CA GLY A 45 -4.85 0.59 10.98
C GLY A 45 -4.90 1.94 10.26
N GLN A 46 -3.75 2.50 9.87
CA GLN A 46 -3.72 3.74 9.11
C GLN A 46 -4.30 3.53 7.71
N VAL A 47 -5.29 4.33 7.35
CA VAL A 47 -5.99 4.22 6.07
C VAL A 47 -5.19 4.96 5.00
N VAL A 48 -4.67 4.21 4.02
CA VAL A 48 -3.95 4.73 2.86
C VAL A 48 -4.87 4.70 1.65
N GLU A 49 -4.98 5.83 0.96
CA GLU A 49 -5.78 5.93 -0.25
C GLU A 49 -4.95 5.50 -1.47
N LEU A 50 -5.23 4.30 -1.99
CA LEU A 50 -4.56 3.74 -3.15
C LEU A 50 -5.37 4.12 -4.40
N PRO A 51 -4.85 4.98 -5.29
CA PRO A 51 -5.53 5.31 -6.55
C PRO A 51 -5.65 4.06 -7.42
N GLU A 52 -6.60 4.05 -8.34
CA GLU A 52 -6.87 2.88 -9.19
C GLU A 52 -5.82 2.81 -10.29
N ILE A 53 -4.68 2.21 -9.95
CA ILE A 53 -3.62 1.93 -10.91
C ILE A 53 -3.91 0.50 -11.38
N SER A 54 -4.29 0.36 -12.65
CA SER A 54 -4.63 -0.93 -13.26
C SER A 54 -3.42 -1.85 -13.32
N THR A 55 -3.01 -2.41 -12.19
CA THR A 55 -2.18 -3.61 -12.13
C THR A 55 -2.86 -4.57 -11.16
N PRO A 56 -3.18 -5.80 -11.61
CA PRO A 56 -3.91 -6.74 -10.77
C PRO A 56 -3.04 -7.15 -9.58
N ALA A 57 -3.43 -6.74 -8.37
CA ALA A 57 -2.90 -7.29 -7.14
C ALA A 57 -3.31 -8.76 -7.06
N THR A 58 -2.38 -9.69 -7.26
CA THR A 58 -2.57 -11.06 -6.78
C THR A 58 -2.51 -10.98 -5.25
N GLN A 59 -3.68 -10.85 -4.62
CA GLN A 59 -3.80 -11.09 -3.18
C GLN A 59 -3.56 -12.58 -2.96
N GLU A 60 -2.30 -12.98 -2.77
CA GLU A 60 -1.96 -14.27 -2.19
C GLU A 60 -2.39 -14.25 -0.72
N THR A 61 -3.68 -14.48 -0.49
CA THR A 61 -4.15 -14.99 0.81
C THR A 61 -3.59 -16.39 0.97
N VAL A 62 -2.39 -16.50 1.53
CA VAL A 62 -1.83 -17.77 1.98
C VAL A 62 -2.69 -18.26 3.15
N GLN A 63 -3.70 -19.07 2.85
CA GLN A 63 -4.52 -19.77 3.83
C GLN A 63 -3.69 -20.96 4.34
N LEU A 64 -2.98 -20.78 5.45
CA LEU A 64 -2.30 -21.86 6.18
C LEU A 64 -3.26 -22.43 7.21
N TRP A 65 -4.02 -23.47 6.86
CA TRP A 65 -4.70 -24.31 7.85
C TRP A 65 -4.30 -25.79 7.72
N THR A 66 -4.31 -26.40 8.91
CA THR A 66 -3.86 -27.71 9.38
C THR A 66 -4.54 -28.90 8.72
#